data_AF-A0A7V2U9Z2-F1
#
_entry.id   AF-A0A7V2U9Z2-F1
#
_cell.length_a   1.000
_cell.length_b   1.000
_cell.length_c   1.000
_cell.angle_alpha   90.00
_cell.angle_beta   90.00
_cell.angle_gamma   90.00
#
_symmetry.space_group_name_H-M   'P 1'
#
loop_
_entity.id
_entity.type
_entity.pdbx_description
1 polymer ?
#
loop_
_entity_poly.entity_id
_entity_poly.type
_entity_poly.pdbx_seq_one_letter_code
_entity_poly.pdbx_strand_id
1 'polypeptide(L)'
;MRRKYPGPTLDVPQVSEQLSLLFSADSQALAASEHVHCWHDYVQAVSRAIHEVTKDKDWGWDYPRMVREYFGDMFACLREVHRVLRPGGWALLVARDQTCKGVKIPVTDVLREIGSDLGVADSYIETVRHRRSTTHSMNLPENISGLRRAA
;
A
#
# COMPACT_ATOMS: atom_id res chain seq x y z
N MET A 1 17.63 1.46 -27.37
CA MET A 1 18.28 2.31 -26.34
C MET A 1 17.29 3.43 -25.98
N ARG A 2 16.58 3.36 -24.83
CA ARG A 2 15.61 4.39 -24.40
C ARG A 2 16.01 4.95 -23.03
N ARG A 3 15.87 6.26 -22.87
CA ARG A 3 16.40 7.10 -21.79
C ARG A 3 16.23 6.50 -20.39
N LYS A 4 17.36 6.30 -19.69
CA LYS A 4 17.45 6.25 -18.22
C LYS A 4 16.94 7.59 -17.71
N TYR A 5 15.81 7.62 -17.01
CA TYR A 5 15.41 8.82 -16.27
C TYR A 5 16.36 8.96 -15.06
N PRO A 6 17.18 10.02 -14.94
CA PRO A 6 17.79 10.35 -13.67
C PRO A 6 16.77 11.19 -12.90
N GLY A 7 15.89 10.53 -12.15
CA GLY A 7 15.10 11.20 -11.12
C GLY A 7 15.93 11.32 -9.85
N PRO A 8 15.72 12.35 -9.00
CA PRO A 8 16.38 12.42 -7.71
C PRO A 8 16.04 11.17 -6.91
N THR A 9 17.06 10.51 -6.36
CA THR A 9 16.87 9.46 -5.34
C THR A 9 16.37 10.18 -4.10
N LEU A 10 15.05 10.34 -4.01
CA LEU A 10 14.40 10.78 -2.78
C LEU A 10 14.53 9.62 -1.81
N ASP A 11 15.21 9.85 -0.69
CA ASP A 11 15.23 8.92 0.42
C ASP A 11 13.79 8.84 0.94
N VAL A 12 13.10 7.73 0.67
CA VAL A 12 11.68 7.56 1.00
C VAL A 12 11.63 7.04 2.43
N PRO A 13 11.10 7.83 3.39
CA PRO A 13 10.99 7.41 4.78
C PRO A 13 10.17 6.13 4.91
N GLN A 14 10.27 5.43 6.05
CA GLN A 14 9.36 4.31 6.30
C GLN A 14 7.90 4.80 6.25
N VAL A 15 6.96 3.94 5.84
CA VAL A 15 5.53 4.32 5.73
C VAL A 15 5.03 4.94 7.04
N SER A 16 5.46 4.43 8.19
CA SER A 16 5.20 5.01 9.52
C SER A 16 5.71 6.46 9.67
N GLU A 17 6.89 6.78 9.13
CA GLU A 17 7.47 8.13 9.14
C GLU A 17 6.81 9.04 8.09
N GLN A 18 6.46 8.52 6.92
CA GLN A 18 5.73 9.28 5.89
C GLN A 18 4.32 9.63 6.37
N LEU A 19 3.66 8.68 7.03
CA LEU A 19 2.40 8.88 7.72
C LEU A 19 2.60 9.92 8.83
N SER A 20 3.61 9.79 9.69
CA SER A 20 3.89 10.78 10.74
C SER A 20 4.17 12.19 10.21
N LEU A 21 4.89 12.33 9.10
CA LEU A 21 5.19 13.62 8.46
C LEU A 21 3.97 14.22 7.73
N LEU A 22 3.12 13.37 7.16
CA LEU A 22 1.87 13.79 6.53
C LEU A 22 0.81 14.15 7.58
N PHE A 23 0.82 13.48 8.74
CA PHE A 23 -0.11 13.67 9.86
C PHE A 23 0.34 14.73 10.87
N SER A 24 1.63 15.12 10.89
CA SER A 24 2.11 16.27 11.69
C SER A 24 1.73 17.61 11.08
N ALA A 25 1.43 17.63 9.77
CA ALA A 25 1.05 18.83 9.04
C ALA A 25 -0.39 19.27 9.30
N ASP A 26 -1.28 18.41 9.80
CA ASP A 26 -2.68 18.78 10.03
C ASP A 26 -3.35 17.97 11.15
N SER A 27 -3.02 18.34 12.39
CA SER A 27 -3.58 17.75 13.61
C SER A 27 -5.08 18.04 13.78
N GLN A 28 -5.61 19.07 13.11
CA GLN A 28 -7.04 19.41 13.15
C GLN A 28 -7.86 18.55 12.18
N ALA A 29 -7.32 18.21 11.01
CA ALA A 29 -7.94 17.24 10.10
C ALA A 29 -8.05 15.83 10.73
N LEU A 30 -7.05 15.46 11.55
CA LEU A 30 -7.03 14.18 12.28
C LEU A 30 -8.10 14.10 13.39
N ALA A 31 -8.35 15.22 14.07
CA ALA A 31 -9.37 15.30 15.13
C ALA A 31 -10.81 15.34 14.56
N ALA A 32 -10.95 15.71 13.28
CA ALA A 32 -12.24 15.81 12.60
C ALA A 32 -12.66 14.52 11.89
N SER A 33 -11.76 13.55 11.69
CA SER A 33 -12.12 12.24 11.14
C SER A 33 -12.43 11.27 12.27
N GLU A 34 -13.71 10.97 12.45
CA GLU A 34 -14.15 9.82 13.25
C GLU A 34 -13.65 8.53 12.58
N HIS A 35 -12.41 8.13 12.89
CA HIS A 35 -11.79 6.81 12.64
C HIS A 35 -12.22 6.07 11.37
N VAL A 36 -11.95 6.64 10.19
CA VAL A 36 -12.15 5.96 8.90
C VAL A 36 -10.78 5.64 8.29
N HIS A 37 -10.35 4.39 8.43
CA HIS A 37 -9.42 3.69 7.54
C HIS A 37 -8.16 4.48 7.12
N CYS A 38 -7.12 4.56 7.97
CA CYS A 38 -5.83 5.19 7.62
C CYS A 38 -5.22 4.70 6.29
N TRP A 39 -5.51 3.45 5.90
CA TRP A 39 -5.11 2.86 4.64
C TRP A 39 -5.82 3.50 3.42
N HIS A 40 -7.08 3.93 3.57
CA HIS A 40 -7.83 4.57 2.50
C HIS A 40 -7.20 5.93 2.14
N ASP A 41 -6.92 6.76 3.14
CA ASP A 41 -6.28 8.07 2.91
C ASP A 41 -4.90 7.93 2.28
N TYR A 42 -4.14 6.92 2.69
CA TYR A 42 -2.87 6.57 2.06
C TYR A 42 -3.06 6.19 0.58
N VAL A 43 -4.02 5.32 0.26
CA VAL A 43 -4.32 4.91 -1.12
C VAL A 43 -4.78 6.12 -1.96
N GLN A 44 -5.54 7.05 -1.38
CA GLN A 44 -5.91 8.30 -2.05
C GLN A 44 -4.69 9.19 -2.30
N ALA A 45 -3.75 9.28 -1.36
CA ALA A 45 -2.50 10.02 -1.54
C ALA A 45 -1.64 9.41 -2.66
N VAL A 46 -1.47 8.08 -2.68
CA VAL A 46 -0.78 7.36 -3.76
C VAL A 46 -1.46 7.59 -5.10
N SER A 47 -2.79 7.49 -5.14
CA SER A 47 -3.58 7.75 -6.33
C SER A 47 -3.38 9.18 -6.86
N ARG A 48 -3.35 10.20 -5.99
CA ARG A 48 -3.06 11.59 -6.37
C ARG A 48 -1.64 11.73 -6.91
N ALA A 49 -0.65 11.12 -6.25
CA ALA A 49 0.73 11.14 -6.73
C ALA A 49 0.89 10.49 -8.11
N ILE A 50 0.19 9.38 -8.37
CA ILE A 50 0.15 8.74 -9.68
C ILE A 50 -0.51 9.67 -10.70
N HIS A 51 -1.63 10.29 -10.36
CA HIS A 51 -2.31 11.24 -11.24
C HIS A 51 -1.37 12.37 -11.66
N GLU A 52 -0.65 12.99 -10.72
CA GLU A 52 0.27 14.08 -11.03
C GLU A 52 1.36 13.70 -12.04
N VAL A 53 1.89 12.47 -11.97
CA VAL A 53 2.92 12.01 -12.92
C VAL A 53 2.35 11.51 -14.26
N THR A 54 1.04 11.22 -14.31
CA THR A 54 0.37 10.70 -15.52
C THR A 54 -0.61 11.68 -16.18
N LYS A 55 -0.98 12.81 -15.56
CA LYS A 55 -2.06 13.71 -16.02
C LYS A 55 -1.88 14.24 -17.45
N ASP A 56 -0.63 14.45 -17.87
CA ASP A 56 -0.29 14.93 -19.21
C ASP A 56 0.12 13.79 -20.15
N LYS A 57 -0.22 12.54 -19.81
CA LYS A 57 0.15 11.34 -20.57
C LYS A 57 -1.10 10.62 -21.06
N ASP A 58 -1.19 10.44 -22.37
CA ASP A 58 -2.24 9.63 -22.98
C ASP A 58 -1.76 8.19 -23.19
N TRP A 59 -1.79 7.41 -22.11
CA TRP A 59 -1.37 6.01 -22.12
C TRP A 59 -2.54 5.02 -22.16
N GLY A 60 -3.78 5.51 -22.24
CA GLY A 60 -4.99 4.68 -22.35
C GLY A 60 -5.42 3.95 -21.08
N TRP A 61 -4.80 4.26 -19.92
CA TRP A 61 -5.12 3.63 -18.63
C TRP A 61 -5.31 4.69 -17.54
N ASP A 62 -6.36 4.55 -16.73
CA ASP A 62 -6.57 5.34 -15.51
C ASP A 62 -5.82 4.67 -14.34
N TYR A 63 -4.50 4.88 -14.29
CA TYR A 63 -3.65 4.33 -13.23
C TYR A 63 -4.08 4.77 -11.81
N PRO A 64 -4.47 6.05 -11.57
CA PRO A 64 -5.02 6.45 -10.28
C PRO A 64 -6.21 5.59 -9.85
N ARG A 65 -7.19 5.40 -10.75
CA ARG A 65 -8.37 4.57 -10.48
C ARG A 65 -8.01 3.11 -10.25
N MET A 66 -7.14 2.54 -11.08
CA MET A 66 -6.70 1.14 -10.93
C MET A 66 -6.15 0.84 -9.54
N VAL A 67 -5.33 1.75 -8.98
CA VAL A 67 -4.77 1.55 -7.63
C VAL A 67 -5.85 1.62 -6.56
N ARG A 68 -6.80 2.56 -6.65
CA ARG A 68 -7.93 2.66 -5.72
C ARG A 68 -8.81 1.41 -5.77
N GLU A 69 -9.16 0.96 -6.98
CA GLU A 69 -10.01 -0.22 -7.18
C GLU A 69 -9.31 -1.50 -6.71
N TYR A 70 -8.01 -1.67 -6.98
CA TYR A 70 -7.25 -2.81 -6.48
C TYR A 70 -7.33 -2.94 -4.95
N PHE A 71 -7.10 -1.86 -4.20
CA PHE A 71 -7.17 -1.93 -2.74
C PHE A 71 -8.61 -2.03 -2.21
N GLY A 72 -9.59 -1.47 -2.92
CA GLY A 72 -11.01 -1.70 -2.64
C GLY A 72 -11.40 -3.17 -2.78
N ASP A 73 -10.96 -3.83 -3.86
CA ASP A 73 -11.18 -5.25 -4.08
C ASP A 73 -10.46 -6.10 -3.03
N MET A 74 -9.24 -5.71 -2.65
CA MET A 74 -8.50 -6.39 -1.58
C MET A 74 -9.18 -6.26 -0.22
N PHE A 75 -9.77 -5.11 0.11
CA PHE A 75 -10.59 -4.95 1.30
C PHE A 75 -11.79 -5.91 1.29
N ALA A 76 -12.54 -5.96 0.18
CA ALA A 76 -13.68 -6.86 0.06
C ALA A 76 -13.26 -8.34 0.17
N CYS A 77 -12.15 -8.72 -0.46
CA CYS A 77 -11.58 -10.06 -0.39
C CYS A 77 -11.15 -10.42 1.04
N LEU A 78 -10.36 -9.56 1.70
CA LEU A 78 -9.85 -9.80 3.04
C LEU A 78 -10.96 -9.85 4.09
N ARG A 79 -12.05 -9.09 3.90
CA ARG A 79 -13.25 -9.19 4.74
C ARG A 79 -13.87 -10.58 4.70
N GLU A 80 -14.03 -11.15 3.51
CA GLU A 80 -14.56 -12.50 3.36
C GLU A 80 -13.60 -13.57 3.88
N VAL A 81 -12.29 -13.40 3.64
CA VAL A 81 -11.25 -14.26 4.21
C VAL A 81 -11.35 -14.25 5.73
N HIS A 82 -11.41 -13.08 6.37
CA HIS A 82 -11.54 -12.95 7.82
C HIS A 82 -12.80 -13.63 8.35
N ARG A 83 -13.95 -13.48 7.65
CA ARG A 83 -15.22 -14.09 8.03
C ARG A 83 -15.14 -15.62 8.09
N VAL A 84 -14.50 -16.25 7.10
CA VAL A 84 -14.44 -17.72 6.97
C VAL A 84 -13.25 -18.37 7.66
N LEU A 85 -12.22 -17.59 8.02
CA LEU A 85 -11.04 -18.09 8.70
C LEU A 85 -11.43 -18.63 10.08
N ARG A 86 -10.99 -19.83 10.45
CA ARG A 86 -11.25 -20.38 11.79
C ARG A 86 -10.66 -19.47 12.89
N PRO A 87 -11.22 -19.46 14.12
CA PRO A 87 -10.60 -18.74 15.22
C PRO A 87 -9.14 -19.15 15.44
N GLY A 88 -8.26 -18.17 15.67
CA GLY A 88 -6.81 -18.37 15.77
C GLY A 88 -6.11 -18.75 14.45
N GLY A 89 -6.85 -18.87 13.35
CA GLY A 89 -6.31 -19.19 12.02
C GLY A 89 -5.55 -18.01 11.41
N TRP A 90 -4.67 -18.32 10.46
CA TRP A 90 -3.86 -17.35 9.72
C TRP A 90 -4.24 -17.31 8.23
N ALA A 91 -4.36 -16.11 7.68
CA ALA A 91 -4.33 -15.86 6.25
C ALA A 91 -2.93 -15.34 5.88
N LEU A 92 -2.28 -15.98 4.91
CA LEU A 92 -0.94 -15.63 4.45
C LEU A 92 -1.02 -15.11 3.01
N LEU A 93 -0.67 -13.83 2.81
CA LEU A 93 -0.70 -13.17 1.51
C LEU A 93 0.73 -12.95 1.02
N VAL A 94 1.10 -13.58 -0.09
CA VAL A 94 2.41 -13.35 -0.72
C VAL A 94 2.26 -12.25 -1.76
N ALA A 95 2.78 -11.06 -1.44
CA ALA A 95 2.67 -9.89 -2.29
C ALA A 95 4.01 -9.20 -2.45
N ARG A 96 4.17 -8.50 -3.57
CA ARG A 96 5.34 -7.66 -3.81
C ARG A 96 4.88 -6.22 -3.86
N ASP A 97 5.63 -5.35 -3.18
CA ASP A 97 5.49 -3.91 -3.34
C ASP A 97 5.65 -3.52 -4.81
N GLN A 98 4.85 -2.57 -5.26
CA GLN A 98 4.81 -2.18 -6.66
C GLN A 98 5.34 -0.78 -6.86
N THR A 99 5.58 -0.45 -8.12
CA THR A 99 5.69 0.94 -8.52
C THR A 99 4.80 1.20 -9.72
N CYS A 100 4.13 2.34 -9.71
CA CYS A 100 3.46 2.87 -10.86
C CYS A 100 4.15 4.17 -11.27
N LYS A 101 4.86 4.14 -12.41
CA LYS A 101 5.44 5.34 -13.04
C LYS A 101 6.34 6.16 -12.11
N GLY A 102 7.09 5.48 -11.24
CA GLY A 102 8.01 6.12 -10.28
C GLY A 102 7.41 6.34 -8.90
N VAL A 103 6.10 6.20 -8.75
CA VAL A 103 5.43 6.22 -7.43
C VAL A 103 5.52 4.83 -6.83
N LYS A 104 6.07 4.72 -5.61
CA LYS A 104 6.13 3.46 -4.86
C LYS A 104 4.76 3.16 -4.24
N ILE A 105 4.37 1.89 -4.26
CA ILE A 105 3.13 1.37 -3.67
C ILE A 105 3.52 0.24 -2.71
N PRO A 106 3.55 0.47 -1.39
CA PRO A 106 3.90 -0.52 -0.37
C PRO A 106 2.70 -1.46 -0.14
N VAL A 107 2.45 -2.35 -1.08
CA VAL A 107 1.27 -3.23 -1.10
C VAL A 107 1.13 -4.00 0.20
N THR A 108 2.24 -4.55 0.71
CA THR A 108 2.22 -5.42 1.89
C THR A 108 1.76 -4.67 3.15
N ASP A 109 2.24 -3.43 3.33
CA ASP A 109 1.84 -2.59 4.46
C ASP A 109 0.35 -2.21 4.36
N VAL A 110 -0.13 -1.83 3.17
CA VAL A 110 -1.55 -1.50 2.97
C VAL A 110 -2.45 -2.70 3.27
N LEU A 111 -2.06 -3.92 2.88
CA LEU A 111 -2.80 -5.14 3.22
C LEU A 111 -2.84 -5.40 4.73
N ARG A 112 -1.74 -5.11 5.45
CA ARG A 112 -1.70 -5.23 6.91
C ARG A 112 -2.65 -4.23 7.57
N GLU A 113 -2.67 -2.99 7.13
CA GLU A 113 -3.58 -1.96 7.65
C GLU A 113 -5.05 -2.29 7.37
N ILE A 114 -5.36 -2.82 6.18
CA ILE A 114 -6.70 -3.37 5.88
C ILE A 114 -7.05 -4.51 6.85
N GLY A 115 -6.11 -5.42 7.14
CA GLY A 115 -6.32 -6.49 8.11
C GLY A 115 -6.62 -5.95 9.51
N SER A 116 -5.84 -4.97 9.97
CA SER A 116 -6.04 -4.28 11.26
C SER A 116 -7.44 -3.69 11.37
N ASP A 117 -7.87 -2.99 10.33
CA ASP A 117 -9.18 -2.38 10.20
C ASP A 117 -10.34 -3.40 10.22
N LEU A 118 -10.12 -4.60 9.67
CA LEU A 118 -11.07 -5.71 9.72
C LEU A 118 -11.11 -6.45 11.07
N GLY A 119 -10.26 -6.07 12.04
CA GLY A 119 -10.23 -6.63 13.38
C GLY A 119 -9.42 -7.92 13.53
N VAL A 120 -8.39 -8.12 12.70
CA VAL A 120 -7.43 -9.22 12.93
C VAL A 120 -6.72 -9.02 14.27
N ALA A 121 -6.47 -10.11 15.00
CA ALA A 121 -5.89 -10.06 16.34
C ALA A 121 -4.37 -9.92 16.34
N ASP A 122 -3.71 -10.33 15.25
CA ASP A 122 -2.26 -10.28 15.11
C ASP A 122 -1.87 -10.19 13.63
N SER A 123 -0.71 -9.62 13.34
CA SER A 123 -0.16 -9.56 11.99
C SER A 123 1.36 -9.49 11.95
N TYR A 124 1.96 -10.00 10.87
CA TYR A 124 3.40 -9.87 10.63
C TYR A 124 3.71 -9.67 9.15
N ILE A 125 4.90 -9.15 8.88
CA ILE A 125 5.48 -9.05 7.53
C ILE A 125 6.83 -9.76 7.55
N GLU A 126 7.00 -10.73 6.66
CA GLU A 126 8.27 -11.44 6.47
C GLU A 126 8.75 -11.27 5.02
N THR A 127 9.96 -10.77 4.84
CA THR A 127 10.55 -10.61 3.51
C THR A 127 10.98 -11.97 2.94
N VAL A 128 10.32 -12.41 1.88
CA VAL A 128 10.66 -13.66 1.17
C VAL A 128 11.89 -13.46 0.29
N ARG A 129 11.90 -12.38 -0.48
CA ARG A 129 13.02 -12.07 -1.39
C ARG A 129 13.04 -10.62 -1.85
N HIS A 130 14.24 -10.19 -2.20
CA HIS A 130 14.46 -8.98 -3.00
C HIS A 130 14.66 -9.39 -4.47
N ARG A 131 13.98 -8.72 -5.42
CA ARG A 131 14.38 -8.82 -6.83
C ARG A 131 14.92 -7.50 -7.31
N ARG A 132 15.94 -7.59 -8.17
CA ARG A 132 16.45 -6.46 -8.92
C ARG A 132 15.50 -6.14 -10.08
N SER A 133 15.17 -4.87 -10.23
CA SER A 133 14.50 -4.36 -11.43
C SER A 133 15.55 -3.92 -12.45
N THR A 134 15.28 -4.15 -13.73
CA THR A 134 16.09 -3.60 -14.83
C THR A 134 15.68 -2.17 -15.19
N THR A 135 14.54 -1.70 -14.67
CA THR A 135 13.91 -0.44 -15.07
C THR A 135 14.01 0.65 -13.99
N HIS A 136 14.15 0.28 -12.72
CA HIS A 136 14.30 1.23 -11.60
C HIS A 136 15.21 0.68 -10.50
N SER A 137 15.69 1.56 -9.61
CA SER A 137 16.51 1.21 -8.44
C SER A 137 15.70 1.04 -7.15
N MET A 138 14.38 1.31 -7.16
CA MET A 138 13.54 1.18 -5.96
C MET A 138 13.57 -0.23 -5.39
N ASN A 139 13.71 -0.31 -4.06
CA ASN A 139 13.56 -1.56 -3.33
C ASN A 139 12.07 -1.93 -3.23
N LEU A 140 11.69 -2.99 -3.94
CA LEU A 140 10.33 -3.54 -4.00
C LEU A 140 10.37 -5.00 -3.53
N PRO A 141 10.42 -5.23 -2.20
CA PRO A 141 10.51 -6.55 -1.64
C PRO A 141 9.23 -7.36 -1.92
N GLU A 142 9.39 -8.67 -2.01
CA GLU A 142 8.28 -9.61 -2.01
C GLU A 142 8.21 -10.24 -0.62
N ASN A 143 7.04 -10.12 0.00
CA ASN A 143 6.81 -10.38 1.40
C ASN A 143 5.63 -11.33 1.58
N ILE A 144 5.62 -12.02 2.72
CA ILE A 144 4.42 -12.63 3.29
C ILE A 144 3.81 -11.61 4.26
N SER A 145 2.54 -11.26 4.06
CA SER A 145 1.71 -10.60 5.06
C SER A 145 0.85 -11.66 5.75
N GLY A 146 1.15 -11.93 7.02
CA GLY A 146 0.36 -12.84 7.84
C GLY A 146 -0.67 -12.06 8.64
N LEU A 147 -1.93 -12.51 8.60
CA LEU A 147 -3.06 -11.93 9.33
C LEU A 147 -3.76 -13.01 10.16
N ARG A 148 -3.89 -12.83 11.48
CA ARG A 148 -4.49 -13.82 12.39
C ARG A 148 -5.88 -13.42 12.85
N ARG A 149 -6.87 -14.31 12.75
CA ARG A 149 -8.16 -14.11 13.42
C ARG A 149 -8.01 -14.29 14.93
N ALA A 150 -8.77 -13.53 15.72
CA ALA A 150 -8.92 -13.78 17.16
C ALA A 150 -9.31 -15.24 17.45
N ALA A 151 -8.87 -15.75 18.60
CA ALA A 151 -9.18 -17.11 19.05
C ALA A 151 -10.63 -17.25 19.54
#